data_AF-A0A939L5C5-F1
#
_entry.id   AF-A0A939L5C5-F1
#
_cell.length_a   1.000
_cell.length_b   1.000
_cell.length_c   1.000
_cell.angle_alpha   90.00
_cell.angle_beta   90.00
_cell.angle_gamma   90.00
#
_symmetry.space_group_name_H-M   'P 1'
#
loop_
_entity.id
_entity.type
_entity.pdbx_description
1 polymer ?
#
loop_
_entity_poly.entity_id
_entity_poly.type
_entity_poly.pdbx_seq_one_letter_code
_entity_poly.pdbx_strand_id
1 'polypeptide(L)'
;EGYARAARALGAAPSRCVVFEDAEVGLRAGRAAGARCVGLGAAVAASPDADAWLPDLRGVTVSADGTGAALELRLPGAGRPSGGPR
;
A
#
# COMPACT_ATOMS: atom_id res chain seq x y z
N GLU A 1 14.05 -4.81 -4.47
CA GLU A 1 13.77 -5.93 -5.40
C GLU A 1 12.59 -6.82 -5.00
N GLY A 2 12.38 -7.11 -3.70
CA GLY A 2 11.34 -8.04 -3.22
C GLY A 2 9.94 -7.81 -3.82
N TYR A 3 9.38 -6.60 -3.67
CA TYR A 3 8.04 -6.30 -4.20
C TYR A 3 7.94 -6.39 -5.72
N ALA A 4 8.97 -5.97 -6.46
CA ALA A 4 8.98 -6.11 -7.92
C ALA A 4 8.98 -7.58 -8.37
N ARG A 5 9.69 -8.45 -7.63
CA ARG A 5 9.68 -9.90 -7.86
C ARG A 5 8.32 -10.52 -7.51
N ALA A 6 7.73 -10.12 -6.39
CA ALA A 6 6.40 -10.58 -5.96
C ALA A 6 5.32 -10.20 -6.98
N ALA A 7 5.29 -8.96 -7.45
CA ALA A 7 4.36 -8.50 -8.48
C ALA A 7 4.46 -9.36 -9.76
N ARG A 8 5.69 -9.63 -10.21
CA ARG A 8 5.92 -10.51 -11.37
C ARG A 8 5.40 -11.92 -11.15
N ALA A 9 5.59 -12.48 -9.96
CA ALA A 9 5.06 -13.81 -9.62
C ALA A 9 3.53 -13.86 -9.62
N LEU A 10 2.88 -12.73 -9.30
CA LEU A 10 1.44 -12.54 -9.39
C LEU A 10 0.95 -12.22 -10.82
N GLY A 11 1.84 -12.11 -11.81
CA GLY A 11 1.48 -11.71 -13.17
C GLY A 11 1.05 -10.24 -13.29
N ALA A 12 1.42 -9.39 -12.34
CA ALA A 12 1.05 -7.98 -12.30
C ALA A 12 2.27 -7.05 -12.42
N ALA A 13 2.07 -5.86 -12.97
CA ALA A 13 3.04 -4.78 -12.84
C ALA A 13 2.98 -4.22 -11.41
N PRO A 14 4.12 -3.81 -10.80
CA PRO A 14 4.10 -3.21 -9.46
C PRO A 14 3.15 -2.01 -9.33
N SER A 15 3.01 -1.20 -10.39
CA SER A 15 2.08 -0.07 -10.46
C SER A 15 0.60 -0.45 -10.42
N ARG A 16 0.29 -1.75 -10.59
CA ARG A 16 -1.04 -2.34 -10.39
C ARG A 16 -1.17 -3.11 -9.07
N CYS A 17 -0.18 -3.00 -8.19
CA CYS A 17 -0.19 -3.59 -6.86
C CYS A 17 -0.34 -2.54 -5.77
N VAL A 18 -0.85 -2.98 -4.62
CA VAL A 18 -0.84 -2.23 -3.36
C VAL A 18 -0.01 -3.02 -2.35
N VAL A 19 0.94 -2.35 -1.71
CA VAL A 19 1.78 -2.90 -0.63
C VAL A 19 1.23 -2.39 0.70
N PHE A 20 0.95 -3.30 1.63
CA PHE A 20 0.69 -2.97 3.03
C PHE A 20 1.95 -3.27 3.83
N GLU A 21 2.46 -2.31 4.59
CA GLU A 21 3.76 -2.46 5.24
C GLU A 21 3.88 -1.68 6.54
N ASP A 22 4.51 -2.29 7.55
CA ASP A 22 4.68 -1.74 8.90
C ASP A 22 6.10 -1.24 9.19
N ALA A 23 7.00 -1.29 8.20
CA ALA A 23 8.38 -0.82 8.30
C ALA A 23 8.75 0.21 7.22
N GLU A 24 9.46 1.26 7.63
CA GLU A 24 9.92 2.36 6.75
C GLU A 24 10.77 1.85 5.57
N VAL A 25 11.64 0.86 5.82
CA VAL A 25 12.48 0.25 4.77
C VAL A 25 11.63 -0.49 3.73
N GLY A 26 10.54 -1.13 4.16
CA GLY A 26 9.61 -1.81 3.27
C GLY A 26 8.80 -0.82 2.44
N LEU A 27 8.30 0.26 3.04
CA LEU A 27 7.58 1.33 2.32
C LEU A 27 8.45 1.95 1.22
N ARG A 28 9.71 2.27 1.53
CA ARG A 28 10.69 2.75 0.53
C ARG A 28 10.88 1.75 -0.60
N ALA A 29 11.02 0.46 -0.27
CA ALA A 29 11.20 -0.58 -1.27
C ALA A 29 9.94 -0.77 -2.15
N GLY A 30 8.75 -0.65 -1.58
CA GLY A 30 7.47 -0.73 -2.29
C GLY A 30 7.31 0.45 -3.26
N ARG A 31 7.57 1.66 -2.78
CA ARG A 31 7.55 2.89 -3.59
C ARG A 31 8.60 2.85 -4.70
N ALA A 32 9.83 2.44 -4.41
CA ALA A 32 10.88 2.28 -5.40
C ALA A 32 10.56 1.21 -6.46
N ALA A 33 9.76 0.19 -6.11
CA ALA A 33 9.26 -0.78 -7.07
C ALA A 33 8.14 -0.20 -7.97
N GLY A 34 7.57 0.96 -7.61
CA GLY A 34 6.48 1.61 -8.33
C GLY A 34 5.08 1.21 -7.85
N ALA A 35 4.96 0.55 -6.69
CA ALA A 35 3.67 0.19 -6.11
C ALA A 35 3.08 1.34 -5.28
N ARG A 36 1.75 1.33 -5.10
CA ARG A 36 1.09 2.15 -4.07
C ARG A 36 1.35 1.52 -2.72
N CYS A 37 1.57 2.33 -1.70
CA CYS A 37 1.95 1.85 -0.37
C CYS A 37 0.96 2.33 0.70
N VAL A 38 0.54 1.42 1.58
CA VAL A 38 -0.27 1.70 2.76
C VAL A 38 0.55 1.36 3.99
N GLY A 39 0.86 2.36 4.81
CA GLY A 39 1.57 2.20 6.08
C GLY A 39 0.67 1.58 7.15
N LEU A 40 1.21 0.64 7.93
CA LEU A 40 0.51 -0.03 9.02
C LEU A 40 1.15 0.25 10.38
N GLY A 41 0.34 0.73 11.33
CA GLY A 41 0.76 0.89 12.72
C GLY A 41 1.65 2.11 12.98
N ALA A 42 1.96 2.33 14.26
CA ALA A 42 2.57 3.58 14.72
C ALA A 42 3.97 3.84 14.16
N ALA A 43 4.74 2.79 13.86
CA ALA A 43 6.12 2.90 13.39
C ALA A 43 6.26 3.67 12.06
N VAL A 44 5.21 3.68 11.24
CA VAL A 44 5.18 4.31 9.91
C VAL A 44 4.06 5.34 9.76
N ALA A 45 3.46 5.80 10.87
CA ALA A 45 2.32 6.73 10.85
C ALA A 45 2.63 8.08 10.18
N ALA A 46 3.89 8.50 10.18
CA ALA A 46 4.36 9.73 9.55
C ALA A 46 5.28 9.46 8.34
N SER A 47 5.27 8.23 7.81
CA SER A 47 6.14 7.89 6.68
C SER A 47 5.75 8.68 5.42
N PRO A 48 6.69 9.38 4.77
CA PRO A 48 6.42 10.08 3.52
C PRO A 48 6.28 9.12 2.33
N ASP A 49 6.69 7.86 2.51
CA ASP A 49 6.64 6.84 1.46
C ASP A 49 5.29 6.10 1.40
N ALA A 50 4.42 6.31 2.39
CA ALA A 50 3.05 5.79 2.42
C ALA A 50 2.07 6.74 1.73
N ASP A 51 1.21 6.21 0.85
CA ASP A 51 0.11 6.96 0.22
C ASP A 51 -1.11 7.08 1.14
N ALA A 52 -1.27 6.13 2.07
CA ALA A 52 -2.27 6.11 3.12
C ALA A 52 -1.73 5.40 4.37
N TRP A 53 -2.33 5.66 5.52
CA TRP A 53 -1.98 4.98 6.77
C TRP A 53 -3.20 4.38 7.46
N LEU A 54 -3.01 3.22 8.08
CA LEU A 54 -3.98 2.54 8.93
C LEU A 54 -3.31 2.07 10.23
N PRO A 55 -4.01 2.11 11.38
CA PRO A 55 -3.47 1.57 12.63
C PRO A 55 -3.39 0.02 12.61
N ASP A 56 -4.30 -0.63 11.89
CA ASP A 56 -4.35 -2.08 11.67
C ASP A 56 -5.17 -2.41 10.40
N LEU A 57 -5.32 -3.69 10.08
CA LEU A 57 -6.08 -4.16 8.91
C LEU A 57 -7.59 -4.37 9.19
N ARG A 58 -8.08 -4.09 10.40
CA ARG A 58 -9.48 -4.33 10.73
C ARG A 58 -10.37 -3.41 9.92
N GLY A 59 -11.37 -3.99 9.27
CA GLY A 59 -12.32 -3.25 8.43
C GLY A 59 -11.79 -2.91 7.03
N VAL A 60 -10.57 -3.31 6.66
CA VAL A 60 -10.14 -3.32 5.26
C VAL A 60 -10.95 -4.37 4.52
N THR A 61 -11.58 -3.97 3.42
CA THR A 61 -12.34 -4.89 2.56
C THR A 61 -11.79 -4.88 1.14
N VAL A 62 -11.83 -6.05 0.50
CA VAL A 62 -11.46 -6.24 -0.89
C VAL A 62 -12.65 -6.84 -1.62
N SER A 63 -13.05 -6.22 -2.72
CA SER A 63 -14.06 -6.74 -3.65
C SER A 63 -13.49 -6.77 -5.06
N ALA A 64 -13.97 -7.69 -5.89
CA ALA A 64 -13.79 -7.56 -7.33
C ALA A 64 -14.75 -6.49 -7.85
N ASP A 65 -14.34 -5.77 -8.88
CA ASP A 65 -15.19 -4.78 -9.57
C ASP A 65 -16.34 -5.42 -10.39
N GLY A 66 -16.47 -6.74 -10.38
CA GLY A 66 -17.45 -7.50 -11.15
C GLY A 66 -17.05 -7.75 -12.61
N THR A 67 -15.98 -7.11 -13.10
CA THR A 67 -15.46 -7.31 -14.47
C THR A 67 -14.30 -8.30 -14.51
N GLY A 68 -13.68 -8.56 -13.36
CA GLY A 68 -12.48 -9.41 -13.24
C GLY A 68 -11.19 -8.68 -13.62
N ALA A 69 -11.26 -7.39 -13.95
CA ALA A 69 -10.11 -6.59 -14.35
C ALA A 69 -9.47 -5.80 -13.21
N ALA A 70 -10.18 -5.58 -12.10
CA ALA A 70 -9.70 -4.79 -10.96
C ALA A 70 -10.22 -5.29 -9.61
N LEU A 71 -9.45 -4.97 -8.58
CA LEU A 71 -9.84 -5.07 -7.18
C LEU A 71 -10.19 -3.67 -6.67
N GLU A 72 -11.30 -3.57 -5.96
CA GLU A 72 -11.66 -2.40 -5.16
C GLU A 72 -11.23 -2.64 -3.72
N LEU A 73 -10.40 -1.74 -3.19
CA LEU A 73 -9.95 -1.76 -1.80
C LEU A 73 -10.62 -0.63 -1.04
N ARG A 74 -11.33 -0.97 0.04
CA ARG A 74 -11.89 0.02 0.97
C ARG A 74 -11.05 0.06 2.23
N LEU A 75 -10.47 1.22 2.50
CA LEU A 75 -9.62 1.47 3.68
C LEU A 75 -10.43 2.30 4.70
N PRO A 76 -10.76 1.75 5.89
CA PRO A 76 -11.58 2.46 6.87
C PRO A 76 -10.78 3.59 7.51
N GLY A 77 -11.32 4.82 7.46
CA GLY A 77 -10.73 5.96 8.15
C GLY A 77 -9.27 6.25 7.76
N ALA A 78 -8.87 5.90 6.54
CA ALA A 78 -7.50 6.09 6.06
C ALA A 78 -7.08 7.57 6.24
N GLY A 79 -6.18 7.80 7.19
CA GLY A 79 -5.57 9.09 7.40
C GLY A 79 -4.53 9.33 6.31
N ARG A 80 -4.40 10.58 5.85
CA ARG A 80 -3.16 10.98 5.17
C ARG A 80 -2.05 11.00 6.22
N PRO A 81 -0.85 10.47 5.95
CA PRO A 81 0.27 10.58 6.87
C PRO A 81 0.47 12.05 7.23
N SER A 82 0.57 12.33 8.52
CA SER A 82 0.67 13.71 9.02
C SER A 82 2.09 14.25 8.81
N GLY A 83 2.31 14.97 7.71
CA GLY A 83 3.35 16.00 7.59
C GLY A 83 4.18 16.04 6.30
N GLY A 84 4.22 17.22 5.64
CA GLY A 84 5.28 17.66 4.71
C GLY A 84 4.85 18.02 3.27
N PRO A 85 5.29 19.15 2.66
CA PRO A 85 4.65 19.75 1.50
C PRO A 85 4.94 19.04 0.15
N ARG A 86 4.07 19.34 -0.81
CA ARG A 86 4.11 18.91 -2.22
C ARG A 86 5.37 19.37 -2.94
#